data_AF-A0A5N5KI12-F1
#
_entry.id   AF-A0A5N5KI12-F1
#
_cell.length_a   1.000
_cell.length_b   1.000
_cell.length_c   1.000
_cell.angle_alpha   90.00
_cell.angle_beta   90.00
_cell.angle_gamma   90.00
#
_symmetry.space_group_name_H-M   'P 1'
#
loop_
_entity.id
_entity.type
_entity.pdbx_description
1 polymer ?
#
loop_
_entity_poly.entity_id
_entity_poly.type
_entity_poly.pdbx_seq_one_letter_code
_entity_poly.pdbx_strand_id
1 'polypeptide(L)'
;MLQRIGTGLFLSFLSMAVAALIEMKRLKNAQQYGLVDTPGVTIPMSFWWLIPQNVLLVAADVFTMIGMQEFFYDQVPGELRSPGLALFLSIIGVGSFLSSFLISIIEKATGGDGHHSWFPNNLNPA
;
A
#
# COMPACT_ATOMS: atom_id res chain seq x y z
N MET A 1 15.74 -16.33 -7.72
CA MET A 1 14.29 -16.30 -7.42
C MET A 1 14.00 -15.79 -6.01
N LEU A 2 14.23 -16.56 -4.95
CA LEU A 2 13.90 -16.14 -3.56
C LEU A 2 14.58 -14.83 -3.12
N GLN A 3 15.85 -14.60 -3.49
CA GLN A 3 16.51 -13.32 -3.21
C GLN A 3 15.80 -12.13 -3.87
N ARG A 4 15.34 -12.26 -5.12
CA ARG A 4 14.61 -11.20 -5.83
C ARG A 4 13.27 -10.89 -5.16
N ILE A 5 12.54 -11.95 -4.77
CA ILE A 5 11.30 -11.81 -3.99
C ILE A 5 11.58 -11.11 -2.66
N GLY A 6 12.63 -11.53 -1.93
CA GLY A 6 13.04 -10.92 -0.67
C GLY A 6 13.44 -9.45 -0.80
N THR A 7 14.18 -9.09 -1.85
CA THR A 7 14.50 -7.69 -2.17
C THR A 7 13.23 -6.89 -2.43
N GLY A 8 12.29 -7.43 -3.20
CA GLY A 8 10.99 -6.80 -3.45
C GLY A 8 10.22 -6.52 -2.16
N LEU A 9 10.07 -7.52 -1.29
CA LEU A 9 9.40 -7.37 0.00
C LEU A 9 10.09 -6.33 0.92
N PHE A 10 11.42 -6.33 0.94
CA PHE A 10 12.19 -5.33 1.69
C PHE A 10 11.96 -3.90 1.17
N LEU A 11 11.92 -3.73 -0.15
CA LEU A 11 11.62 -2.45 -0.78
C LEU A 11 10.17 -2.02 -0.52
N SER A 12 9.20 -2.94 -0.49
CA SER A 12 7.81 -2.64 -0.10
C SER A 12 7.73 -2.11 1.33
N PHE A 13 8.46 -2.72 2.27
CA PHE A 13 8.55 -2.24 3.65
C PHE A 13 9.15 -0.83 3.72
N LEU A 14 10.25 -0.59 3.00
CA LEU A 14 10.89 0.72 2.95
C LEU A 14 9.96 1.78 2.32
N SER A 15 9.23 1.43 1.26
CA SER A 15 8.22 2.28 0.64
C SER A 15 7.14 2.69 1.63
N MET A 16 6.63 1.74 2.44
CA MET A 16 5.62 2.01 3.46
C MET A 16 6.16 2.96 4.55
N ALA A 17 7.41 2.76 4.99
CA ALA A 17 8.05 3.66 5.95
C ALA A 17 8.20 5.09 5.40
N VAL A 18 8.60 5.23 4.13
CA VAL A 18 8.71 6.53 3.46
C VAL A 18 7.32 7.19 3.32
N ALA A 19 6.29 6.42 2.97
CA ALA A 19 4.92 6.92 2.87
C ALA A 19 4.39 7.43 4.23
N ALA A 20 4.66 6.71 5.31
CA ALA A 20 4.30 7.14 6.65
C ALA A 20 4.98 8.46 7.03
N LEU A 21 6.26 8.64 6.71
CA LEU A 21 6.99 9.90 6.96
C LEU A 21 6.44 11.08 6.15
N ILE A 22 6.08 10.84 4.88
CA ILE A 22 5.46 11.85 4.01
C ILE A 22 4.09 12.25 4.58
N GLU A 23 3.30 11.29 5.04
CA GLU A 23 1.98 11.54 5.62
C GLU A 23 2.06 12.31 6.93
N MET A 24 3.02 11.98 7.81
CA MET A 24 3.29 12.76 9.02
C MET A 24 3.62 14.23 8.68
N LYS A 25 4.36 14.47 7.59
CA LYS A 25 4.68 15.82 7.12
C LYS A 25 3.46 16.52 6.52
N ARG A 26 2.61 15.81 5.78
CA ARG A 26 1.34 16.31 5.24
C ARG A 26 0.43 16.79 6.37
N LEU A 27 0.25 15.96 7.41
CA LEU A 27 -0.57 16.27 8.59
C LEU A 27 -0.01 17.48 9.37
N LYS A 28 1.30 17.54 9.58
CA LYS A 28 1.94 18.69 10.23
C LYS A 28 1.71 19.99 9.45
N ASN A 29 1.78 19.95 8.12
CA ASN A 29 1.49 21.11 7.28
C ASN A 29 0.00 21.50 7.37
N ALA A 30 -0.93 20.54 7.34
CA ALA A 30 -2.36 20.82 7.50
C ALA A 30 -2.66 21.58 8.81
N GLN A 31 -2.03 21.15 9.92
CA GLN A 31 -2.13 21.81 11.22
C GLN A 31 -1.54 23.23 11.21
N GLN A 32 -0.36 23.40 10.61
CA GLN A 32 0.32 24.72 10.58
C GLN A 32 -0.43 25.76 9.74
N TYR A 33 -1.10 25.35 8.66
CA TYR A 33 -1.88 26.24 7.81
C TYR A 33 -3.34 26.41 8.26
N GLY A 34 -3.75 25.81 9.38
CA GLY A 34 -5.12 25.89 9.89
C GLY A 34 -6.16 25.24 8.97
N LEU A 35 -5.73 24.33 8.07
CA LEU A 35 -6.59 23.68 7.07
C LEU A 35 -7.26 22.40 7.61
N VAL A 36 -7.14 22.14 8.91
CA VAL A 36 -7.64 20.96 9.61
C VAL A 36 -9.17 20.84 9.46
N ASP A 37 -9.89 21.96 9.51
CA ASP A 37 -11.35 22.02 9.48
C ASP A 37 -11.94 22.30 8.07
N THR A 38 -11.11 22.46 7.04
CA THR A 38 -11.59 22.74 5.67
C THR A 38 -11.47 21.50 4.78
N PRO A 39 -12.55 20.69 4.64
CA PRO A 39 -12.51 19.51 3.78
C PRO A 39 -12.33 19.93 2.31
N GLY A 40 -11.44 19.23 1.60
CA GLY A 40 -11.22 19.42 0.16
C GLY A 40 -10.21 20.51 -0.23
N VAL A 41 -9.60 21.22 0.72
CA VAL A 41 -8.53 22.17 0.41
C VAL A 41 -7.22 21.43 0.19
N THR A 42 -6.59 21.66 -0.96
CA THR A 42 -5.29 21.10 -1.29
C THR A 42 -4.24 21.63 -0.31
N ILE A 43 -3.68 20.74 0.52
CA ILE A 43 -2.57 21.09 1.40
C ILE A 43 -1.41 21.55 0.51
N PRO A 44 -0.80 22.71 0.77
CA PRO A 44 0.32 23.21 -0.02
C PRO A 44 1.55 22.31 0.22
N MET A 45 1.62 21.22 -0.53
CA MET A 45 2.71 20.27 -0.53
C MET A 45 3.14 20.03 -1.97
N SER A 46 4.46 20.04 -2.17
CA SER A 46 5.00 19.82 -3.51
C SER A 46 4.74 18.40 -3.97
N PHE A 47 4.26 18.23 -5.22
CA PHE A 47 4.04 16.92 -5.83
C PHE A 47 5.29 16.02 -5.79
N TRP A 48 6.49 16.62 -5.79
CA TRP A 48 7.77 15.93 -5.70
C TRP A 48 7.90 15.00 -4.49
N TRP A 49 7.16 15.23 -3.41
CA TRP A 49 7.17 14.36 -2.23
C TRP A 49 6.52 12.99 -2.45
N LEU A 50 5.69 12.82 -3.48
CA LEU A 50 5.09 11.52 -3.83
C LEU A 50 6.07 10.62 -4.58
N ILE A 51 7.12 11.19 -5.18
CA ILE A 51 8.04 10.45 -6.04
C ILE A 51 8.81 9.37 -5.26
N PRO A 52 9.41 9.65 -4.08
CA PRO A 52 10.21 8.67 -3.35
C PRO A 52 9.44 7.39 -3.02
N GLN A 53 8.21 7.50 -2.49
CA GLN A 53 7.37 6.35 -2.17
C GLN A 53 6.94 5.58 -3.42
N ASN A 54 6.58 6.29 -4.51
CA ASN A 54 6.11 5.63 -5.73
C ASN A 54 7.24 4.91 -6.46
N VAL A 55 8.45 5.49 -6.52
CA VAL A 55 9.61 4.84 -7.14
C VAL A 55 9.99 3.58 -6.37
N LEU A 56 10.00 3.63 -5.03
CA LEU A 56 10.28 2.46 -4.20
C LEU A 56 9.22 1.37 -4.37
N LEU A 57 7.94 1.74 -4.39
CA LEU A 57 6.84 0.81 -4.61
C LEU A 57 6.94 0.11 -5.98
N VAL A 58 7.16 0.88 -7.05
CA VAL A 58 7.31 0.31 -8.40
C VAL A 58 8.53 -0.61 -8.49
N ALA A 59 9.65 -0.22 -7.89
CA ALA A 59 10.82 -1.09 -7.82
C ALA A 59 10.51 -2.39 -7.07
N ALA A 60 9.85 -2.28 -5.92
CA ALA A 60 9.43 -3.43 -5.11
C ALA A 60 8.53 -4.40 -5.89
N ASP A 61 7.54 -3.88 -6.60
CA ASP A 61 6.61 -4.65 -7.41
C ASP A 61 7.33 -5.39 -8.55
N VAL A 62 8.23 -4.72 -9.26
CA VAL A 62 9.00 -5.33 -10.35
C VAL A 62 9.87 -6.48 -9.84
N PHE A 63 10.60 -6.28 -8.74
CA PHE A 63 11.44 -7.33 -8.17
C PHE A 63 10.61 -8.52 -7.65
N THR A 64 9.49 -8.25 -7.00
CA THR A 64 8.59 -9.28 -6.47
C THR A 64 7.93 -10.06 -7.61
N MET A 65 7.42 -9.37 -8.62
CA MET A 65 6.71 -9.95 -9.76
C MET A 65 7.64 -10.84 -10.60
N ILE A 66 8.83 -10.35 -10.95
CA ILE A 66 9.83 -11.14 -11.70
C ILE A 66 10.23 -12.36 -10.87
N GLY A 67 10.50 -12.18 -9.57
CA GLY A 67 10.88 -13.28 -8.68
C GLY A 67 9.79 -14.34 -8.54
N MET A 68 8.52 -13.92 -8.45
CA MET A 68 7.37 -14.83 -8.40
C MET A 68 7.15 -15.54 -9.74
N GLN A 69 7.27 -14.85 -10.88
CA GLN A 69 7.13 -15.47 -12.19
C GLN A 69 8.19 -16.54 -12.44
N GLU A 70 9.45 -16.24 -12.12
CA GLU A 70 10.56 -17.20 -12.20
C GLU A 70 10.30 -18.42 -11.32
N PHE A 71 9.94 -18.21 -10.04
CA PHE A 71 9.62 -19.30 -9.11
C PHE A 71 8.48 -20.16 -9.63
N PHE A 72 7.44 -19.54 -10.17
CA PHE A 72 6.28 -20.24 -10.68
C PHE A 72 6.59 -21.03 -11.93
N TYR A 73 7.41 -20.48 -12.83
CA TYR A 73 7.81 -21.15 -14.06
C TYR A 73 8.67 -22.38 -13.80
N ASP A 74 9.57 -22.32 -12.82
CA ASP A 74 10.45 -23.45 -12.45
C ASP A 74 9.71 -24.54 -11.65
N GLN A 75 8.76 -24.15 -10.79
CA GLN A 75 8.09 -25.09 -9.89
C GLN A 75 6.85 -25.77 -10.50
N VAL A 76 6.29 -25.21 -11.58
CA VAL A 76 5.08 -25.73 -12.19
C VAL A 76 5.40 -26.63 -13.40
N PRO A 77 5.03 -27.92 -13.37
CA PRO A 77 5.23 -28.82 -14.50
C PRO A 77 4.45 -28.31 -15.73
N GLY A 78 4.95 -28.61 -16.94
CA GLY A 78 4.46 -28.03 -18.19
C GLY A 78 2.93 -28.13 -18.40
N GLU A 79 2.32 -29.21 -17.93
CA GLU A 79 0.88 -29.48 -18.03
C GLU A 79 0.01 -28.62 -17.10
N LEU A 80 0.59 -28.07 -16.02
CA LEU A 80 -0.11 -27.27 -15.02
C LEU A 80 0.10 -25.76 -15.18
N ARG A 81 0.77 -25.32 -16.25
CA ARG A 81 1.09 -23.90 -16.48
C ARG A 81 -0.15 -23.01 -16.58
N SER A 82 -1.20 -23.45 -17.26
CA SER A 82 -2.44 -22.67 -17.42
C SER A 82 -3.26 -22.56 -16.12
N PRO A 83 -3.58 -23.66 -15.40
CA PRO A 83 -4.18 -23.57 -14.07
C PRO A 83 -3.32 -22.76 -13.09
N GLY A 84 -2.00 -22.86 -13.21
CA GLY A 84 -1.10 -22.16 -12.34
C GLY A 84 -1.13 -20.63 -12.50
N LEU A 85 -1.28 -20.13 -13.73
CA LEU A 85 -1.44 -18.69 -13.97
C LEU A 85 -2.74 -18.15 -13.37
N ALA A 86 -3.81 -18.96 -13.37
CA ALA A 86 -5.06 -18.63 -12.69
C ALA A 86 -4.88 -18.57 -11.16
N LEU A 87 -4.11 -19.49 -10.57
CA LEU A 87 -3.75 -19.44 -9.15
C LEU A 87 -2.93 -18.19 -8.82
N PHE A 88 -1.99 -17.79 -9.66
CA PHE A 88 -1.23 -16.54 -9.48
C PHE A 88 -2.15 -15.31 -9.45
N LEU A 89 -3.08 -15.19 -10.40
CA LEU A 89 -4.08 -14.13 -10.40
C LEU A 89 -4.99 -14.18 -9.16
N SER A 90 -5.33 -15.39 -8.69
CA SER A 90 -6.13 -15.55 -7.49
C SER A 90 -5.43 -15.03 -6.23
N ILE A 91 -4.10 -15.13 -6.14
CA ILE A 91 -3.32 -14.59 -5.01
C ILE A 91 -3.50 -13.07 -4.92
N ILE A 92 -3.50 -12.37 -6.06
CA ILE A 92 -3.75 -10.92 -6.10
C ILE A 92 -5.16 -10.62 -5.58
N GLY A 93 -6.17 -11.36 -6.04
CA GLY A 93 -7.56 -11.20 -5.59
C GLY A 93 -7.73 -11.46 -4.09
N VAL A 94 -7.13 -12.52 -3.57
CA VAL A 94 -7.11 -12.84 -2.13
C VAL A 94 -6.43 -11.72 -1.34
N GLY A 95 -5.32 -11.17 -1.85
CA GLY A 95 -4.66 -10.01 -1.25
C GLY A 95 -5.57 -8.79 -1.14
N SER A 96 -6.34 -8.49 -2.19
CA SER A 96 -7.33 -7.40 -2.17
C SER A 96 -8.45 -7.65 -1.15
N PHE A 97 -8.98 -8.88 -1.07
CA PHE A 97 -9.99 -9.21 -0.07
C PHE A 97 -9.46 -9.08 1.35
N LEU A 98 -8.23 -9.55 1.60
CA LEU A 98 -7.59 -9.43 2.91
C LEU A 98 -7.34 -7.95 3.29
N SER A 99 -6.95 -7.12 2.32
CA SER A 99 -6.81 -5.67 2.51
C SER A 99 -8.14 -5.03 2.92
N SER A 100 -9.22 -5.29 2.19
CA SER A 100 -10.55 -4.77 2.52
C SER A 100 -11.04 -5.27 3.89
N PHE A 101 -10.77 -6.54 4.21
CA PHE A 101 -11.12 -7.11 5.50
C PHE A 101 -10.36 -6.43 6.65
N LEU A 102 -9.06 -6.19 6.49
CA LEU A 102 -8.25 -5.44 7.47
C LEU A 102 -8.77 -4.01 7.67
N ILE A 103 -9.10 -3.30 6.57
CA ILE A 103 -9.70 -1.96 6.64
C ILE A 103 -10.99 -2.00 7.46
N SER A 104 -11.87 -2.96 7.19
CA SER A 104 -13.15 -3.09 7.91
C SER A 104 -12.96 -3.39 9.41
N ILE A 105 -11.97 -4.22 9.77
CA ILE A 105 -11.64 -4.47 11.18
C ILE A 105 -11.14 -3.19 11.86
N ILE A 106 -10.21 -2.46 11.20
CA ILE A 106 -9.65 -1.22 11.74
C ILE A 106 -10.78 -0.19 11.91
N GLU A 107 -11.62 0.01 10.91
CA GLU A 107 -12.76 0.91 10.97
C GLU A 107 -13.71 0.55 12.12
N LYS A 108 -14.02 -0.74 12.30
CA LYS A 108 -14.86 -1.19 13.43
C LYS A 108 -14.17 -1.00 14.79
N ALA A 109 -12.86 -1.19 14.86
CA ALA A 109 -12.09 -1.04 16.09
C ALA A 109 -11.89 0.42 16.49
N THR A 110 -11.74 1.32 15.52
CA THR A 110 -11.47 2.75 15.76
C THR A 110 -12.73 3.62 15.70
N GLY A 111 -13.81 3.18 15.06
CA GLY A 111 -15.03 3.96 14.80
C GLY A 111 -16.20 3.73 15.78
N GLY A 112 -15.97 3.14 16.95
CA GLY A 112 -17.01 2.95 17.98
C GLY A 112 -17.28 4.24 18.79
N ASP A 113 -18.56 4.51 19.06
CA ASP A 113 -19.05 5.52 20.03
C ASP A 113 -18.75 7.00 19.72
N GLY A 114 -18.94 7.43 18.47
CA GLY A 114 -18.94 8.86 18.12
C GLY A 114 -17.54 9.48 17.91
N HIS A 115 -16.49 8.67 17.94
CA HIS A 115 -15.14 9.05 17.54
C HIS A 115 -14.93 8.97 16.02
N HIS A 116 -13.98 9.77 15.50
CA HIS A 116 -13.60 9.71 14.08
C HIS A 116 -12.87 8.38 13.81
N SER A 117 -13.37 7.60 12.84
CA SER A 117 -12.70 6.39 12.35
C SER A 117 -11.28 6.70 11.88
N TRP A 118 -10.38 5.71 11.90
CA TRP A 118 -9.04 5.81 11.31
C TRP A 118 -9.06 6.14 9.81
N PHE A 119 -10.17 5.84 9.14
CA PHE A 119 -10.44 6.22 7.74
C PHE A 119 -11.60 7.23 7.68
N PRO A 120 -11.39 8.48 8.15
CA PRO A 120 -12.44 9.49 8.11
C PRO A 120 -12.66 9.99 6.67
N ASN A 121 -13.90 10.34 6.32
CA ASN A 121 -14.23 10.97 5.03
C ASN A 121 -13.46 12.29 4.80
N ASN A 122 -13.03 12.94 5.89
CA ASN A 122 -12.10 14.06 5.87
C ASN A 122 -10.78 13.61 6.51
N LEU A 123 -9.70 13.54 5.73
CA LEU A 123 -8.35 13.12 6.17
C LEU A 123 -7.51 14.25 6.79
N ASN A 124 -8.04 15.47 6.89
CA ASN A 124 -7.34 16.64 7.43
C ASN A 124 -7.24 16.72 8.98
N PRO A 125 -8.19 16.19 9.77
CA PRO A 125 -8.14 16.19 11.23
C PRO A 125 -7.52 14.93 11.87
N ALA A 126 -7.00 14.00 11.06
CA ALA A 126 -6.40 12.75 11.53
C ALA A 126 -5.09 12.96 12.31
#